data_AF-A0A1L7NJV6-F1
#
_entry.id   AF-A0A1L7NJV6-F1
#
_cell.length_a   1.000
_cell.length_b   1.000
_cell.length_c   1.000
_cell.angle_alpha   90.00
_cell.angle_beta   90.00
_cell.angle_gamma   90.00
#
_symmetry.space_group_name_H-M   'P 1'
#
loop_
_entity.id
_entity.type
_entity.pdbx_description
1 polymer ?
#
loop_
_entity_poly.entity_id
_entity_poly.type
_entity_poly.pdbx_seq_one_letter_code
_entity_poly.pdbx_strand_id
1 'polypeptide(L)'
;MYTLYELEAFVAQAISGDIFAQAGGGFVSVMAKSSPAIQKDIPAAFEMYTLLEHYLKSLPVRHAAIGYGAKMLDLEPGIVVDDDGRKVIALLPIQANQLAQVAFWLADALPSQEVKAMPGTLALMFSVETHEGTEHLLPEWMAVFYVQGDARHCVPILALKSVLEDERFGGDWVAVALHRLTDFSLPQADAQQAAGAEVHTTK
;
A
#
# COMPACT_ATOMS: atom_id res chain seq x y z
N MET A 1 -13.24 4.83 15.08
CA MET A 1 -12.51 3.57 14.92
C MET A 1 -13.30 2.75 13.91
N TYR A 2 -12.74 2.51 12.72
CA TYR A 2 -13.52 1.98 11.61
C TYR A 2 -13.89 0.51 11.81
N THR A 3 -15.18 0.24 11.63
CA THR A 3 -15.76 -1.09 11.52
C THR A 3 -15.50 -1.68 10.14
N LEU A 4 -15.69 -3.00 10.01
CA LEU A 4 -15.65 -3.68 8.71
C LEU A 4 -16.53 -2.99 7.66
N TYR A 5 -17.75 -2.61 8.05
CA TYR A 5 -18.70 -1.94 7.16
C TYR A 5 -18.19 -0.56 6.69
N GLU A 6 -17.53 0.21 7.56
CA GLU A 6 -16.94 1.50 7.19
C GLU A 6 -15.76 1.33 6.23
N LEU A 7 -14.92 0.30 6.42
CA LEU A 7 -13.83 -0.02 5.49
C LEU A 7 -14.37 -0.46 4.12
N GLU A 8 -15.39 -1.32 4.09
CA GLU A 8 -16.06 -1.71 2.84
C GLU A 8 -16.67 -0.49 2.13
N ALA A 9 -17.29 0.42 2.87
CA ALA A 9 -17.83 1.66 2.34
C ALA A 9 -16.74 2.58 1.75
N PHE A 10 -15.57 2.69 2.39
CA PHE A 10 -14.45 3.45 1.84
C PHE A 10 -13.91 2.85 0.55
N VAL A 11 -13.73 1.53 0.51
CA VAL A 11 -13.27 0.85 -0.70
C VAL A 11 -14.28 1.07 -1.83
N ALA A 12 -15.57 0.85 -1.55
CA ALA A 12 -16.64 1.10 -2.50
C ALA A 12 -16.62 2.56 -2.98
N GLN A 13 -16.50 3.54 -2.09
CA GLN A 13 -16.39 4.95 -2.44
C GLN A 13 -15.19 5.21 -3.37
N ALA A 14 -14.02 4.64 -3.07
CA ALA A 14 -12.80 4.88 -3.82
C ALA A 14 -12.84 4.33 -5.26
N ILE A 15 -13.48 3.18 -5.47
CA ILE A 15 -13.63 2.55 -6.79
C ILE A 15 -14.97 2.85 -7.46
N SER A 16 -15.91 3.49 -6.75
CA SER A 16 -17.21 3.89 -7.31
C SER A 16 -17.08 5.03 -8.32
N GLY A 17 -18.10 5.14 -9.16
CA GLY A 17 -18.24 6.20 -10.12
C GLY A 17 -18.91 5.69 -11.38
N ASP A 18 -19.92 6.43 -11.84
CA ASP A 18 -20.41 6.25 -13.18
C ASP A 18 -19.52 7.07 -14.12
N ILE A 19 -18.59 6.37 -14.78
CA ILE A 19 -17.67 6.96 -15.76
C ILE A 19 -18.44 7.64 -16.90
N PHE A 20 -19.63 7.13 -17.25
CA PHE A 20 -20.47 7.67 -18.31
C PHE A 20 -21.31 8.87 -17.84
N ALA A 21 -21.82 8.85 -16.60
CA ALA A 21 -22.61 9.96 -16.07
C ALA A 21 -21.78 11.11 -15.48
N GLN A 22 -20.45 10.95 -15.35
CA GLN A 22 -19.53 11.94 -14.76
C GLN A 22 -19.95 12.43 -13.36
N ALA A 23 -20.76 11.66 -12.64
CA ALA A 23 -21.29 11.99 -11.32
C ALA A 23 -20.81 10.98 -10.29
N GLY A 24 -20.43 11.47 -9.09
CA GLY A 24 -20.04 10.62 -7.96
C GLY A 24 -18.73 9.84 -8.17
N GLY A 25 -17.72 10.45 -8.79
CA GLY A 25 -16.46 9.77 -9.08
C GLY A 25 -15.59 9.59 -7.82
N GLY A 26 -15.31 8.34 -7.46
CA GLY A 26 -14.32 7.96 -6.45
C GLY A 26 -12.88 8.31 -6.82
N PHE A 27 -11.91 7.94 -5.99
CA PHE A 27 -10.50 8.24 -6.19
C PHE A 27 -9.98 7.80 -7.58
N VAL A 28 -10.41 6.63 -8.07
CA VAL A 28 -10.02 6.15 -9.41
C VAL A 28 -10.54 7.07 -10.53
N SER A 29 -11.72 7.67 -10.36
CA SER A 29 -12.26 8.66 -11.31
C SER A 29 -11.47 9.97 -11.28
N VAL A 30 -10.93 10.36 -10.13
CA VAL A 30 -10.02 11.51 -10.00
C VAL A 30 -8.72 11.24 -10.75
N MET A 31 -8.12 10.07 -10.55
CA MET A 31 -6.93 9.63 -11.30
C MET A 31 -7.17 9.64 -12.82
N ALA A 32 -8.35 9.17 -13.28
CA ALA A 32 -8.70 9.15 -14.69
C ALA A 32 -8.79 10.54 -15.34
N LYS A 33 -9.09 11.59 -14.55
CA LYS A 33 -9.13 12.99 -15.01
C LYS A 33 -7.79 13.72 -14.83
N SER A 34 -6.78 13.05 -14.28
CA SER A 34 -5.49 13.63 -13.94
C SER A 34 -4.49 13.52 -15.11
N SER A 35 -3.21 13.82 -14.87
CA SER A 35 -2.17 13.74 -15.89
C SER A 35 -2.02 12.32 -16.46
N PRO A 36 -1.52 12.15 -17.70
CA PRO A 36 -1.29 10.83 -18.30
C PRO A 36 -0.37 9.93 -17.48
N ALA A 37 0.51 10.49 -16.65
CA ALA A 37 1.35 9.73 -15.74
C ALA A 37 0.53 9.04 -14.65
N ILE A 38 -0.33 9.80 -13.97
CA ILE A 38 -1.23 9.28 -12.91
C ILE A 38 -2.23 8.26 -13.49
N GLN A 39 -2.70 8.47 -14.72
CA GLN A 39 -3.61 7.52 -15.37
C GLN A 39 -3.00 6.13 -15.55
N LYS A 40 -1.67 6.02 -15.75
CA LYS A 40 -0.98 4.73 -15.87
C LYS A 40 -0.95 3.92 -14.57
N ASP A 41 -1.18 4.58 -13.44
CA ASP A 41 -1.18 3.95 -12.11
C ASP A 41 -2.55 3.40 -11.71
N ILE A 42 -3.61 3.72 -12.47
CA ILE A 42 -4.98 3.25 -12.22
C ILE A 42 -5.05 1.73 -12.07
N PRO A 43 -4.42 0.90 -12.93
CA PRO A 43 -4.52 -0.55 -12.79
C PRO A 43 -3.95 -1.07 -11.46
N ALA A 44 -2.82 -0.53 -11.01
CA ALA A 44 -2.20 -0.90 -9.73
C ALA A 44 -3.03 -0.41 -8.54
N ALA A 45 -3.51 0.84 -8.56
CA ALA A 45 -4.39 1.38 -7.52
C ALA A 45 -5.69 0.57 -7.42
N PHE A 46 -6.31 0.23 -8.55
CA PHE A 46 -7.52 -0.57 -8.59
C PHE A 46 -7.28 -2.00 -8.07
N GLU A 47 -6.15 -2.61 -8.41
CA GLU A 47 -5.73 -3.90 -7.85
C GLU A 47 -5.58 -3.84 -6.32
N MET A 48 -4.97 -2.79 -5.78
CA MET A 48 -4.84 -2.62 -4.33
C MET A 48 -6.21 -2.54 -3.63
N TYR A 49 -7.14 -1.78 -4.18
CA TYR A 49 -8.50 -1.68 -3.62
C TYR A 49 -9.27 -3.01 -3.72
N THR A 50 -9.19 -3.70 -4.86
CA THR A 50 -9.91 -4.98 -5.03
C THR A 50 -9.32 -6.09 -4.15
N LEU A 51 -8.00 -6.08 -3.91
CA LEU A 51 -7.36 -6.94 -2.92
C LEU A 51 -7.85 -6.64 -1.51
N LEU A 52 -7.89 -5.36 -1.11
CA LEU A 52 -8.43 -4.97 0.19
C LEU A 52 -9.90 -5.40 0.32
N GLU A 53 -10.74 -5.14 -0.69
CA GLU A 53 -12.16 -5.54 -0.71
C GLU A 53 -12.33 -7.06 -0.55
N HIS A 54 -11.51 -7.84 -1.26
CA HIS A 54 -11.56 -9.30 -1.22
C HIS A 54 -11.19 -9.82 0.18
N TYR A 55 -10.11 -9.31 0.75
CA TYR A 55 -9.58 -9.82 2.01
C TYR A 55 -10.29 -9.28 3.25
N LEU A 56 -10.98 -8.14 3.17
CA LEU A 56 -11.91 -7.69 4.23
C LEU A 56 -12.97 -8.75 4.57
N LYS A 57 -13.34 -9.60 3.60
CA LYS A 57 -14.35 -10.66 3.77
C LYS A 57 -13.82 -11.92 4.48
N SER A 58 -12.50 -12.07 4.63
CA SER A 58 -11.88 -13.32 5.07
C SER A 58 -10.79 -13.18 6.12
N LEU A 59 -10.14 -12.02 6.21
CA LEU A 59 -9.08 -11.77 7.20
C LEU A 59 -9.60 -10.97 8.40
N PRO A 60 -9.03 -11.17 9.59
CA PRO A 60 -9.42 -10.42 10.77
C PRO A 60 -9.02 -8.94 10.64
N VAL A 61 -9.91 -8.05 11.10
CA VAL A 61 -9.61 -6.63 11.30
C VAL A 61 -9.15 -6.42 12.74
N ARG A 62 -8.02 -5.73 12.92
CA ARG A 62 -7.46 -5.39 14.23
C ARG A 62 -7.02 -3.94 14.28
N HIS A 63 -6.93 -3.41 15.49
CA HIS A 63 -6.48 -2.04 15.76
C HIS A 63 -5.12 -2.04 16.42
N ALA A 64 -4.29 -1.06 16.04
CA ALA A 64 -3.00 -0.81 16.64
C ALA A 64 -2.62 0.66 16.39
N ALA A 65 -1.81 1.23 17.26
CA ALA A 65 -1.18 2.52 16.99
C ALA A 65 -0.19 2.39 15.84
N ILE A 66 -0.36 3.21 14.78
CA ILE A 66 0.50 3.22 13.60
C ILE A 66 1.17 4.58 13.45
N GLY A 67 2.50 4.61 13.39
CA GLY A 67 3.25 5.83 13.14
C GLY A 67 4.63 5.86 13.80
N TYR A 68 5.27 7.03 13.71
CA TYR A 68 6.57 7.27 14.32
C TYR A 68 6.54 7.05 15.83
N GLY A 69 7.43 6.17 16.31
CA GLY A 69 7.56 5.84 17.72
C GLY A 69 6.57 4.79 18.24
N ALA A 70 5.62 4.34 17.42
CA ALA A 70 4.79 3.18 17.75
C ALA A 70 5.60 1.88 17.63
N LYS A 71 5.12 0.82 18.29
CA LYS A 71 5.73 -0.52 18.19
C LYS A 71 5.58 -1.02 16.75
N MET A 72 6.63 -1.62 16.20
CA MET A 72 6.55 -2.30 14.91
C MET A 72 5.47 -3.38 14.93
N LEU A 73 4.72 -3.47 13.84
CA LEU A 73 3.66 -4.45 13.65
C LEU A 73 4.26 -5.85 13.38
N ASP A 74 3.61 -6.85 13.96
CA ASP A 74 3.86 -8.23 13.61
C ASP A 74 3.21 -8.53 12.24
N LEU A 75 3.89 -9.28 11.38
CA LEU A 75 3.47 -9.61 10.01
C LEU A 75 2.37 -10.69 9.94
N GLU A 76 1.50 -10.73 10.94
CA GLU A 76 0.37 -11.66 10.98
C GLU A 76 -0.68 -11.27 9.91
N PRO A 77 -1.20 -12.23 9.12
CA PRO A 77 -2.25 -11.95 8.15
C PRO A 77 -3.45 -11.21 8.77
N GLY A 78 -3.94 -10.16 8.10
CA GLY A 78 -5.01 -9.33 8.65
C GLY A 78 -5.07 -7.93 8.07
N ILE A 79 -6.13 -7.23 8.41
CA ILE A 79 -6.27 -5.80 8.14
C ILE A 79 -6.01 -5.05 9.45
N VAL A 80 -5.01 -4.18 9.46
CA VAL A 80 -4.66 -3.34 10.60
C VAL A 80 -5.17 -1.93 10.34
N VAL A 81 -5.95 -1.38 11.25
CA VAL A 81 -6.44 -0.01 11.20
C VAL A 81 -5.82 0.78 12.33
N ASP A 82 -5.30 1.96 12.03
CA ASP A 82 -4.74 2.88 13.02
C ASP A 82 -5.79 3.21 14.10
N ASP A 83 -5.35 3.43 15.34
CA ASP A 83 -6.25 3.77 16.44
C ASP A 83 -7.00 5.09 16.19
N ASP A 84 -6.37 6.01 15.47
CA ASP A 84 -6.94 7.28 15.02
C ASP A 84 -7.72 7.19 13.69
N GLY A 85 -7.72 6.01 13.05
CA GLY A 85 -8.35 5.75 11.75
C GLY A 85 -7.58 6.32 10.55
N ARG A 86 -6.41 6.94 10.70
CA ARG A 86 -5.76 7.64 9.58
C ARG A 86 -5.00 6.72 8.63
N LYS A 87 -4.78 5.46 9.00
CA LYS A 87 -4.05 4.50 8.17
C LYS A 87 -4.72 3.13 8.20
N VAL A 88 -4.62 2.43 7.08
CA VAL A 88 -5.06 1.04 6.93
C VAL A 88 -3.95 0.24 6.26
N ILE A 89 -3.63 -0.92 6.80
CA ILE A 89 -2.61 -1.83 6.25
C ILE A 89 -3.26 -3.20 6.05
N ALA A 90 -3.21 -3.72 4.83
CA ALA A 90 -3.62 -5.09 4.53
C ALA A 90 -2.37 -5.98 4.44
N LEU A 91 -2.25 -6.93 5.37
CA LEU A 91 -1.19 -7.94 5.42
C LEU A 91 -1.73 -9.23 4.81
N LEU A 92 -1.40 -9.45 3.55
CA LEU A 92 -1.96 -10.51 2.73
C LEU A 92 -0.99 -11.72 2.68
N PRO A 93 -1.43 -12.92 3.07
CA PRO A 93 -0.60 -14.11 2.97
C PRO A 93 -0.48 -14.54 1.51
N ILE A 94 0.75 -14.73 1.04
CA ILE A 94 1.04 -15.16 -0.33
C ILE A 94 1.72 -16.53 -0.29
N GLN A 95 1.12 -17.51 -0.97
CA GLN A 95 1.75 -18.82 -1.11
C GLN A 95 2.80 -18.80 -2.23
N ALA A 96 3.66 -19.83 -2.26
CA ALA A 96 4.65 -19.99 -3.29
C ALA A 96 4.01 -19.95 -4.69
N ASN A 97 4.61 -19.19 -5.61
CA ASN A 97 4.16 -18.99 -7.00
C ASN A 97 2.80 -18.29 -7.16
N GLN A 98 2.24 -17.69 -6.11
CA GLN A 98 0.93 -17.03 -6.18
C GLN A 98 1.01 -15.51 -6.27
N LEU A 99 2.16 -14.88 -6.01
CA LEU A 99 2.24 -13.41 -5.96
C LEU A 99 1.70 -12.76 -7.24
N ALA A 100 2.15 -13.21 -8.41
CA ALA A 100 1.70 -12.69 -9.70
C ALA A 100 0.26 -13.08 -10.09
N GLN A 101 -0.32 -14.09 -9.43
CA GLN A 101 -1.71 -14.50 -9.64
C GLN A 101 -2.67 -13.67 -8.78
N VAL A 102 -2.23 -13.36 -7.55
CA VAL A 102 -3.00 -12.57 -6.59
C VAL A 102 -2.89 -11.08 -6.90
N ALA A 103 -1.68 -10.58 -7.16
CA ALA A 103 -1.38 -9.17 -7.34
C ALA A 103 -0.53 -8.97 -8.60
N PHE A 104 -1.16 -9.04 -9.77
CA PHE A 104 -0.49 -9.05 -11.07
C PHE A 104 0.33 -7.77 -11.32
N TRP A 105 -0.28 -6.59 -11.15
CA TRP A 105 0.38 -5.31 -11.40
C TRP A 105 1.48 -5.03 -10.38
N LEU A 106 1.27 -5.38 -9.11
CA LEU A 106 2.29 -5.23 -8.08
C LEU A 106 3.46 -6.20 -8.29
N ALA A 107 3.19 -7.45 -8.68
CA ALA A 107 4.22 -8.43 -8.96
C ALA A 107 5.04 -8.10 -10.21
N ASP A 108 4.43 -7.47 -11.23
CA ASP A 108 5.12 -7.04 -12.44
C ASP A 108 6.19 -5.99 -12.14
N ALA A 109 5.97 -5.14 -11.13
CA ALA A 109 6.95 -4.14 -10.69
C ALA A 109 8.19 -4.74 -9.99
N LEU A 110 8.16 -6.03 -9.60
CA LEU A 110 9.33 -6.72 -9.05
C LEU A 110 10.24 -7.24 -10.18
N PRO A 111 11.57 -7.07 -10.10
CA PRO A 111 12.47 -7.57 -11.15
C PRO A 111 12.77 -9.08 -11.04
N SER A 112 12.93 -9.62 -9.82
CA SER A 112 13.35 -11.01 -9.61
C SER A 112 12.16 -11.99 -9.71
N GLN A 113 12.27 -12.97 -10.61
CA GLN A 113 11.30 -14.05 -10.73
C GLN A 113 11.37 -15.01 -9.53
N GLU A 114 12.57 -15.21 -8.97
CA GLU A 114 12.78 -16.02 -7.78
C GLU A 114 12.00 -15.44 -6.60
N VAL A 115 12.09 -14.13 -6.37
CA VAL A 115 11.35 -13.45 -5.29
C VAL A 115 9.84 -13.58 -5.51
N LYS A 116 9.34 -13.40 -6.74
CA LYS A 116 7.91 -13.57 -7.06
C LYS A 116 7.39 -14.99 -6.83
N ALA A 117 8.25 -15.98 -6.95
CA ALA A 117 7.92 -17.40 -6.75
C ALA A 117 7.92 -17.80 -5.27
N MET A 118 8.56 -17.02 -4.39
CA MET A 118 8.63 -17.33 -2.97
C MET A 118 7.29 -17.03 -2.25
N PRO A 119 6.94 -17.79 -1.20
CA PRO A 119 5.85 -17.43 -0.31
C PRO A 119 6.25 -16.19 0.50
N GLY A 120 5.27 -15.48 1.07
CA GLY A 120 5.55 -14.30 1.88
C GLY A 120 4.31 -13.58 2.37
N THR A 121 4.50 -12.35 2.82
CA THR A 121 3.41 -11.43 3.18
C THR A 121 3.49 -10.20 2.30
N LEU A 122 2.42 -9.91 1.56
CA LEU A 122 2.26 -8.67 0.81
C LEU A 122 1.55 -7.65 1.69
N ALA A 123 2.22 -6.55 2.01
CA ALA A 123 1.66 -5.41 2.74
C ALA A 123 1.19 -4.34 1.74
N LEU A 124 -0.12 -4.08 1.74
CA LEU A 124 -0.72 -2.94 1.05
C LEU A 124 -1.01 -1.86 2.09
N MET A 125 -0.65 -0.61 1.80
CA MET A 125 -0.84 0.51 2.72
C MET A 125 -1.78 1.53 2.11
N PHE A 126 -2.60 2.11 2.96
CA PHE A 126 -3.54 3.15 2.60
C PHE A 126 -3.54 4.24 3.68
N SER A 127 -3.68 5.48 3.24
CA SER A 127 -3.89 6.64 4.10
C SER A 127 -5.35 7.10 3.99
N VAL A 128 -5.90 7.59 5.09
CA VAL A 128 -7.24 8.21 5.12
C VAL A 128 -7.09 9.71 5.26
N GLU A 129 -7.40 10.41 4.18
CA GLU A 129 -7.30 11.86 4.10
C GLU A 129 -8.69 12.51 4.05
N THR A 130 -8.82 13.68 4.67
CA THR A 130 -10.06 14.45 4.64
C THR A 130 -9.97 15.55 3.60
N HIS A 131 -10.81 15.47 2.56
CA HIS A 131 -10.95 16.48 1.51
C HIS A 131 -12.38 17.02 1.53
N GLU A 132 -12.54 18.34 1.63
CA GLU A 132 -13.86 19.00 1.70
C GLU A 132 -14.81 18.43 2.78
N GLY A 133 -14.25 17.98 3.91
CA GLY A 133 -15.00 17.38 5.01
C GLY A 133 -15.42 15.92 4.79
N THR A 134 -15.03 15.31 3.67
CA THR A 134 -15.24 13.89 3.36
C THR A 134 -13.93 13.13 3.53
N GLU A 135 -13.99 11.97 4.19
CA GLU A 135 -12.83 11.08 4.31
C GLU A 135 -12.68 10.22 3.06
N HIS A 136 -11.44 10.05 2.61
CA HIS A 136 -11.08 9.28 1.43
C HIS A 136 -9.94 8.34 1.78
N LEU A 137 -10.13 7.06 1.48
CA LEU A 137 -9.06 6.07 1.52
C LEU A 137 -8.23 6.20 0.25
N LEU A 138 -6.92 6.35 0.39
CA LEU A 138 -5.96 6.54 -0.70
C LEU A 138 -4.87 5.46 -0.62
N PRO A 139 -4.55 4.72 -1.70
CA PRO A 139 -3.43 3.79 -1.70
C PRO A 139 -2.14 4.57 -1.59
N GLU A 140 -1.21 4.04 -0.79
CA GLU A 140 0.17 4.52 -0.85
C GLU A 140 0.80 4.18 -2.21
N TRP A 141 1.76 4.99 -2.63
CA TRP A 141 2.46 4.82 -3.90
C TRP A 141 3.35 3.56 -3.96
N MET A 142 3.53 2.89 -2.82
CA MET A 142 4.29 1.65 -2.69
C MET A 142 3.48 0.55 -2.01
N ALA A 143 3.90 -0.69 -2.26
CA ALA A 143 3.57 -1.86 -1.46
C ALA A 143 4.87 -2.52 -0.97
N VAL A 144 4.78 -3.51 -0.09
CA VAL A 144 5.97 -4.25 0.37
C VAL A 144 5.72 -5.74 0.34
N PHE A 145 6.69 -6.50 -0.14
CA PHE A 145 6.69 -7.94 -0.04
C PHE A 145 7.74 -8.43 0.96
N TYR A 146 7.28 -9.06 2.04
CA TYR A 146 8.12 -9.73 3.03
C TYR A 146 8.32 -11.18 2.63
N VAL A 147 9.48 -11.48 2.07
CA VAL A 147 9.82 -12.81 1.57
C VAL A 147 9.83 -13.80 2.74
N GLN A 148 9.13 -14.93 2.57
CA GLN A 148 8.91 -15.96 3.60
C GLN A 148 8.22 -15.44 4.88
N GLY A 149 7.63 -14.23 4.84
CA GLY A 149 7.08 -13.57 6.03
C GLY A 149 8.17 -13.08 6.99
N ASP A 150 9.42 -13.00 6.54
CA ASP A 150 10.54 -12.53 7.34
C ASP A 150 10.65 -11.01 7.27
N ALA A 151 10.48 -10.35 8.42
CA ALA A 151 10.64 -8.90 8.59
C ALA A 151 11.99 -8.36 8.09
N ARG A 152 13.01 -9.23 8.01
CA ARG A 152 14.35 -8.88 7.55
C ARG A 152 14.48 -8.87 6.03
N HIS A 153 13.59 -9.58 5.33
CA HIS A 153 13.56 -9.66 3.87
C HIS A 153 12.41 -8.84 3.29
N CYS A 154 12.46 -7.54 3.57
CA CYS A 154 11.53 -6.53 3.08
C CYS A 154 11.93 -6.10 1.66
N VAL A 155 11.05 -6.33 0.68
CA VAL A 155 11.23 -5.90 -0.71
C VAL A 155 10.17 -4.85 -1.06
N PRO A 156 10.53 -3.55 -1.10
CA PRO A 156 9.62 -2.51 -1.56
C PRO A 156 9.20 -2.72 -3.02
N ILE A 157 7.94 -2.44 -3.31
CA ILE A 157 7.33 -2.50 -4.63
C ILE A 157 6.84 -1.11 -4.98
N LEU A 158 7.34 -0.57 -6.09
CA LEU A 158 6.83 0.69 -6.64
C LEU A 158 5.48 0.44 -7.34
N ALA A 159 4.39 0.70 -6.64
CA ALA A 159 3.03 0.44 -7.11
C ALA A 159 2.54 1.54 -8.07
N LEU A 160 2.72 2.80 -7.69
CA LEU A 160 2.27 3.97 -8.46
C LEU A 160 3.52 4.71 -8.99
N LYS A 161 3.79 4.53 -10.29
CA LYS A 161 5.03 4.98 -10.94
C LYS A 161 5.05 6.48 -11.21
N SER A 162 3.90 7.16 -11.20
CA SER A 162 3.82 8.61 -11.41
C SER A 162 4.60 9.39 -10.35
N VAL A 163 4.84 8.80 -9.18
CA VAL A 163 5.64 9.40 -8.10
C VAL A 163 7.08 9.71 -8.53
N LEU A 164 7.61 8.99 -9.53
CA LEU A 164 8.97 9.22 -10.05
C LEU A 164 9.08 10.51 -10.90
N GLU A 165 7.97 11.12 -11.29
CA GLU A 165 7.98 12.42 -11.97
C GLU A 165 8.14 13.59 -10.97
N ASP A 166 8.05 13.31 -9.67
CA ASP A 166 8.27 14.29 -8.61
C ASP A 166 9.75 14.25 -8.15
N GLU A 167 10.41 15.40 -8.22
CA GLU A 167 11.83 15.56 -7.91
C GLU A 167 12.21 15.09 -6.49
N ARG A 168 11.25 15.09 -5.56
CA ARG A 168 11.45 14.60 -4.17
C ARG A 168 11.77 13.10 -4.12
N PHE A 169 11.47 12.35 -5.18
CA PHE A 169 11.73 10.91 -5.31
C PHE A 169 12.91 10.62 -6.28
N GLY A 170 13.54 11.68 -6.83
CA GLY A 170 14.40 11.69 -8.01
C GLY A 170 15.81 11.09 -7.90
N GLY A 171 15.97 9.94 -7.24
CA GLY A 171 17.21 9.17 -7.33
C GLY A 171 17.12 7.78 -6.72
N ASP A 172 16.75 7.71 -5.45
CA ASP A 172 16.61 6.46 -4.70
C ASP A 172 15.25 6.38 -4.00
N TRP A 173 14.22 6.04 -4.77
CA TRP A 173 12.87 5.84 -4.24
C TRP A 173 12.81 4.69 -3.23
N VAL A 174 13.76 3.75 -3.26
CA VAL A 174 13.80 2.61 -2.33
C VAL A 174 14.15 3.10 -0.93
N ALA A 175 15.12 4.00 -0.79
CA ALA A 175 15.42 4.63 0.49
C ALA A 175 14.21 5.42 1.05
N VAL A 176 13.50 6.15 0.19
CA VAL A 176 12.29 6.88 0.57
C VAL A 176 11.17 5.92 1.00
N ALA A 177 10.98 4.81 0.27
CA ALA A 177 10.03 3.76 0.60
C ALA A 177 10.35 3.17 1.98
N LEU A 178 11.59 2.75 2.21
CA LEU A 178 12.02 2.20 3.50
C LEU A 178 11.86 3.19 4.65
N HIS A 179 12.05 4.48 4.43
CA HIS A 179 11.76 5.49 5.44
C HIS A 179 10.25 5.57 5.72
N ARG A 180 9.42 5.64 4.67
CA ARG A 180 7.96 5.70 4.72
C ARG A 180 7.33 4.50 5.44
N LEU A 181 7.96 3.31 5.42
CA LEU A 181 7.48 2.16 6.21
C LEU A 181 7.45 2.41 7.71
N THR A 182 8.29 3.34 8.20
CA THR A 182 8.27 3.76 9.61
C THR A 182 6.96 4.46 9.97
N ASP A 183 6.38 5.23 9.04
CA ASP A 183 5.08 5.90 9.20
C ASP A 183 3.93 4.89 9.31
N PHE A 184 4.14 3.68 8.78
CA PHE A 184 3.21 2.55 8.83
C PHE A 184 3.58 1.51 9.89
N SER A 185 4.59 1.79 10.73
CA SER A 185 5.10 0.86 11.75
C SER A 185 5.41 -0.53 11.19
N LEU A 186 5.82 -0.59 9.91
CA LEU A 186 6.14 -1.82 9.22
C LEU A 186 7.63 -2.14 9.37
N PRO A 187 8.01 -3.40 9.67
CA PRO A 187 9.41 -3.78 9.85
C PRO A 187 10.26 -3.52 8.60
N GLN A 188 11.43 -2.90 8.80
CA GLN A 188 12.31 -2.42 7.73
C GLN A 188 13.79 -2.36 8.12
N ALA A 189 14.12 -2.54 9.41
CA ALA A 189 15.44 -2.22 9.98
C ALA A 189 16.61 -2.95 9.31
N ASP A 190 16.47 -4.25 9.01
CA ASP A 190 17.54 -5.02 8.39
C ASP A 190 17.66 -4.73 6.88
N ALA A 191 16.56 -4.36 6.23
CA ALA A 191 16.57 -3.91 4.83
C ALA A 191 17.21 -2.53 4.68
N GLN A 192 17.03 -1.62 5.65
CA GLN A 192 17.73 -0.33 5.71
C GLN A 192 19.25 -0.48 5.88
N GLN A 193 19.70 -1.47 6.67
CA GLN A 193 21.12 -1.79 6.80
C GLN A 193 21.71 -2.37 5.51
N ALA A 194 20.97 -3.25 4.82
CA ALA A 194 21.39 -3.83 3.55
C ALA A 194 21.40 -2.80 2.40
N ALA A 195 20.51 -1.81 2.43
CA ALA A 195 20.44 -0.72 1.45
C ALA A 195 21.50 0.38 1.66
N GLY A 196 22.29 0.35 2.75
CA GLY A 196 23.43 1.24 2.96
C GLY A 196 23.09 2.67 3.41
N ALA A 197 22.15 2.84 4.35
CA ALA A 197 21.68 4.15 4.78
C ALA A 197 22.72 5.02 5.55
N GLU A 198 23.46 5.87 4.83
CA GLU A 198 23.55 7.30 5.18
C GLU A 198 22.37 8.02 4.52
N VAL A 199 21.23 8.11 5.20
CA VAL A 199 20.11 8.94 4.75
C VAL A 199 20.31 10.35 5.31
N HIS A 200 20.67 11.31 4.46
CA HIS A 200 20.64 12.73 4.81
C HIS A 200 19.18 13.22 4.80
N THR A 201 18.55 13.29 5.97
CA THR A 201 17.26 13.97 6.15
C THR A 201 17.48 15.49 6.30
N THR A 202 17.03 16.30 5.35
CA THR A 202 16.76 17.72 5.60
C THR A 202 15.48 17.85 6.43
N LYS A 203 15.60 18.57 7.55
CA LYS A 203 14.50 18.94 8.47
C LYS A 203 13.54 19.93 7.83
#